data_AF-L9W9S0-F1
#
_entry.id   AF-L9W9S0-F1
#
_cell.length_a   1.000
_cell.length_b   1.000
_cell.length_c   1.000
_cell.angle_alpha   90.00
_cell.angle_beta   90.00
_cell.angle_gamma   90.00
#
_symmetry.space_group_name_H-M   'P 1'
#
loop_
_entity.id
_entity.type
_entity.pdbx_description
1 polymer ?
#
loop_
_entity_poly.entity_id
_entity_poly.type
_entity_poly.pdbx_seq_one_letter_code
_entity_poly.pdbx_strand_id
1 'polypeptide(L)'
;MPVALVPVTVSEFAFELELCAHLESHQPGIVARQLGASVAEPGGRILDVVCVEPGPAFEERLELTSASIPAAAIESDVGTGRARYWKDAFDCHPDRARRATERACEIGFFERDRRKGREYVRQVARYPEWDDRIVGIENKPDLERPGDLEAQLRTDVSLALVDEAVLATESYVTRAHLHRIPDAVGVWRVHRNDDASTLEIEIVREPTPLAVDESGIEPLEYQPGRTEIAVVSPEAKARRRRRIAERAYGKGWRTYGFPDCGACRADDSSGATLPYCERYDRVVDASVECGPSCPGYDSTAALEVDLEAERDRRTPWVAEPAGKRRRQSGLDQFG
;
A
#
# COMPACT_ATOMS: atom_id res chain seq x y z
N MET A 1 28.07 -31.94 12.34
CA MET A 1 27.25 -31.38 13.43
C MET A 1 25.87 -31.18 12.86
N PRO A 2 24.84 -31.90 13.32
CA PRO A 2 23.48 -31.66 12.83
C PRO A 2 23.10 -30.23 13.22
N VAL A 3 22.76 -29.41 12.22
CA VAL A 3 22.20 -28.08 12.44
C VAL A 3 20.90 -28.32 13.21
N ALA A 4 20.83 -27.84 14.45
CA ALA A 4 19.58 -27.88 15.19
C ALA A 4 18.54 -27.11 14.36
N LEU A 5 17.50 -27.81 13.91
CA LEU A 5 16.33 -27.20 13.30
C LEU A 5 15.75 -26.24 14.34
N VAL A 6 15.99 -24.94 14.14
CA VAL A 6 15.29 -23.91 14.89
C VAL A 6 13.81 -24.10 14.58
N PRO A 7 12.92 -24.19 15.59
CA PRO A 7 11.49 -24.29 15.31
C PRO A 7 11.11 -23.09 14.43
N VAL A 8 10.59 -23.39 13.23
CA VAL A 8 10.18 -22.37 12.27
C VAL A 8 8.97 -21.67 12.88
N THR A 9 9.22 -20.56 13.58
CA THR A 9 8.14 -19.63 13.91
C THR A 9 7.68 -19.01 12.59
N VAL A 10 6.37 -19.06 12.32
CA VAL A 10 5.82 -18.43 11.13
C VAL A 10 6.21 -16.95 11.10
N SER A 11 6.86 -16.52 10.03
CA SER A 11 7.27 -15.13 9.85
C SER A 11 6.10 -14.33 9.25
N GLU A 12 5.64 -13.30 9.96
CA GLU A 12 4.61 -12.38 9.46
C GLU A 12 5.07 -11.67 8.18
N PHE A 13 6.37 -11.37 8.08
CA PHE A 13 6.96 -10.75 6.89
C PHE A 13 6.96 -11.70 5.67
N ALA A 14 7.38 -12.95 5.85
CA ALA A 14 7.37 -13.95 4.77
C ALA A 14 5.93 -14.19 4.28
N PHE A 15 5.00 -14.39 5.23
CA PHE A 15 3.58 -14.55 4.95
C PHE A 15 3.02 -13.39 4.13
N GLU A 16 3.28 -12.15 4.55
CA GLU A 16 2.79 -10.95 3.86
C GLU A 16 3.33 -10.82 2.44
N LEU A 17 4.63 -11.07 2.22
CA LEU A 17 5.23 -10.97 0.89
C LEU A 17 4.75 -12.06 -0.07
N GLU A 18 4.68 -13.29 0.40
CA GLU A 18 4.19 -14.40 -0.41
C GLU A 18 2.71 -14.18 -0.76
N LEU A 19 1.88 -13.72 0.19
CA LEU A 19 0.48 -13.38 -0.08
C LEU A 19 0.36 -12.24 -1.11
N CYS A 20 1.18 -11.19 -1.02
CA CYS A 20 1.19 -10.12 -2.02
C CYS A 20 1.54 -10.64 -3.42
N ALA A 21 2.55 -11.52 -3.52
CA ALA A 21 2.96 -12.13 -4.79
C ALA A 21 1.84 -13.02 -5.37
N HIS A 22 1.15 -13.78 -4.53
CA HIS A 22 -0.01 -14.58 -4.93
C HIS A 22 -1.16 -13.69 -5.43
N LEU A 23 -1.51 -12.63 -4.70
CA LEU A 23 -2.60 -11.73 -5.08
C LEU A 23 -2.33 -11.00 -6.40
N GLU A 24 -1.12 -10.48 -6.60
CA GLU A 24 -0.75 -9.78 -7.85
C GLU A 24 -0.79 -10.71 -9.07
N SER A 25 -0.47 -12.00 -8.90
CA SER A 25 -0.45 -12.97 -10.00
C SER A 25 -1.83 -13.52 -10.36
N HIS A 26 -2.80 -13.46 -9.45
CA HIS A 26 -4.12 -14.09 -9.64
C HIS A 26 -5.28 -13.10 -9.77
N GLN A 27 -5.08 -11.83 -9.40
CA GLN A 27 -6.14 -10.82 -9.43
C GLN A 27 -5.65 -9.57 -10.16
N PRO A 28 -6.44 -9.02 -11.11
CA PRO A 28 -6.10 -7.75 -11.74
C PRO A 28 -6.20 -6.63 -10.71
N GLY A 29 -5.26 -5.68 -10.77
CA GLY A 29 -5.32 -4.45 -9.98
C GLY A 29 -3.99 -4.06 -9.37
N ILE A 30 -4.06 -3.29 -8.29
CA ILE A 30 -2.87 -2.80 -7.57
C ILE A 30 -2.84 -3.42 -6.19
N VAL A 31 -1.77 -4.15 -5.90
CA VAL A 31 -1.46 -4.64 -4.56
C VAL A 31 -0.44 -3.70 -3.91
N ALA A 32 -0.72 -3.28 -2.69
CA ALA A 32 0.20 -2.48 -1.89
C ALA A 32 0.19 -2.94 -0.45
N ARG A 33 1.27 -2.62 0.28
CA ARG A 33 1.41 -3.03 1.68
C ARG A 33 1.60 -1.86 2.62
N GLN A 34 1.24 -2.05 3.88
CA GLN A 34 1.57 -1.16 5.01
C GLN A 34 1.13 0.28 4.73
N LEU A 35 -0.19 0.48 4.57
CA LEU A 35 -0.80 1.77 4.26
C LEU A 35 -1.63 2.29 5.43
N GLY A 36 -1.32 3.50 5.89
CA GLY A 36 -2.09 4.15 6.94
C GLY A 36 -3.55 4.39 6.52
N ALA A 37 -4.48 3.98 7.37
CA ALA A 37 -5.92 3.99 7.15
C ALA A 37 -6.72 4.65 8.29
N SER A 38 -6.11 5.51 9.09
CA SER A 38 -6.82 6.35 10.06
C SER A 38 -7.26 7.70 9.46
N VAL A 39 -8.35 8.31 9.93
CA VAL A 39 -8.86 9.61 9.47
C VAL A 39 -8.66 10.70 10.52
N ALA A 40 -9.17 10.48 11.73
CA ALA A 40 -9.13 11.40 12.85
C ALA A 40 -7.76 11.41 13.55
N GLU A 41 -7.08 10.26 13.66
CA GLU A 41 -5.76 10.14 14.28
C GLU A 41 -4.72 9.63 13.27
N PRO A 42 -4.04 10.52 12.52
CA PRO A 42 -3.04 10.10 11.54
C PRO A 42 -1.98 9.15 12.13
N GLY A 43 -1.91 7.93 11.60
CA GLY A 43 -1.00 6.88 12.08
C GLY A 43 -1.62 5.85 13.03
N GLY A 44 -2.84 6.05 13.53
CA GLY A 44 -3.50 5.14 14.48
C GLY A 44 -3.89 3.77 13.90
N ARG A 45 -3.98 3.62 12.57
CA ARG A 45 -4.25 2.34 11.89
C ARG A 45 -3.45 2.23 10.60
N ILE A 46 -2.84 1.07 10.37
CA ILE A 46 -2.11 0.68 9.15
C ILE A 46 -2.72 -0.60 8.63
N LEU A 47 -3.16 -0.65 7.37
CA LEU A 47 -3.58 -1.89 6.72
C LEU A 47 -2.35 -2.64 6.21
N ASP A 48 -2.28 -3.94 6.48
CA ASP A 48 -1.13 -4.77 6.09
C ASP A 48 -1.04 -4.91 4.58
N VAL A 49 -2.11 -5.37 3.94
CA VAL A 49 -2.21 -5.48 2.49
C VAL A 49 -3.47 -4.77 2.01
N VAL A 50 -3.35 -4.06 0.89
CA VAL A 50 -4.44 -3.34 0.24
C VAL A 50 -4.47 -3.74 -1.22
N CYS A 51 -5.62 -4.24 -1.68
CA CYS A 51 -5.90 -4.45 -3.09
C CYS A 51 -6.82 -3.34 -3.59
N VAL A 52 -6.44 -2.67 -4.67
CA VAL A 52 -7.23 -1.62 -5.32
C VAL A 52 -7.61 -2.07 -6.71
N GLU A 53 -8.91 -2.19 -6.95
CA GLU A 53 -9.47 -2.43 -8.27
C GLU A 53 -9.41 -1.13 -9.10
N PRO A 54 -8.83 -1.18 -10.31
CA PRO A 54 -8.83 -0.03 -11.20
C PRO A 54 -10.24 0.24 -11.75
N GLY A 55 -10.71 1.46 -11.57
CA GLY A 55 -11.91 1.99 -12.19
C GLY A 55 -11.69 2.49 -13.62
N PRO A 56 -12.74 3.05 -14.25
CA PRO A 56 -12.75 3.35 -15.68
C PRO A 56 -11.76 4.43 -16.12
N ALA A 57 -11.33 5.32 -15.21
CA ALA A 57 -10.37 6.39 -15.53
C ALA A 57 -8.91 6.01 -15.21
N PHE A 58 -8.62 4.72 -15.03
CA PHE A 58 -7.27 4.25 -14.69
C PHE A 58 -6.22 4.55 -15.76
N GLU A 59 -6.57 4.41 -17.04
CA GLU A 59 -5.68 4.78 -18.15
C GLU A 59 -5.26 6.26 -18.06
N GLU A 60 -6.17 7.16 -17.66
CA GLU A 60 -5.83 8.57 -17.48
C GLU A 60 -4.85 8.79 -16.31
N ARG A 61 -4.91 7.94 -15.28
CA ARG A 61 -3.99 7.98 -14.13
C ARG A 61 -2.60 7.51 -14.54
N LEU A 62 -2.49 6.46 -15.35
CA LEU A 62 -1.22 5.92 -15.85
C LEU A 62 -0.43 6.98 -16.63
N GLU A 63 -1.11 7.81 -17.41
CA GLU A 63 -0.51 8.88 -18.21
C GLU A 63 0.08 10.05 -17.39
N LEU A 64 -0.24 10.17 -16.09
CA LEU A 64 0.23 11.30 -15.28
C LEU A 64 1.69 11.15 -14.84
N THR A 65 1.96 10.14 -14.03
CA THR A 65 3.24 9.89 -13.36
C THR A 65 3.24 8.51 -12.71
N SER A 66 4.41 7.89 -12.58
CA SER A 66 4.59 6.61 -11.89
C SER A 66 4.53 6.74 -10.36
N ALA A 67 4.81 7.93 -9.84
CA ALA A 67 4.81 8.22 -8.41
C ALA A 67 3.42 8.47 -7.83
N SER A 68 3.30 8.38 -6.50
CA SER A 68 2.14 8.90 -5.78
C SER A 68 2.11 10.43 -5.84
N ILE A 69 0.97 10.99 -6.22
CA ILE A 69 0.68 12.42 -6.25
C ILE A 69 0.30 12.87 -4.83
N PRO A 70 0.91 13.95 -4.30
CA PRO A 70 0.59 14.44 -2.97
C PRO A 70 -0.91 14.76 -2.83
N ALA A 71 -1.53 14.24 -1.77
CA ALA A 71 -2.95 14.50 -1.47
C ALA A 71 -3.29 16.00 -1.45
N ALA A 72 -2.41 16.82 -0.87
CA ALA A 72 -2.61 18.27 -0.83
C ALA A 72 -2.55 18.92 -2.22
N ALA A 73 -1.84 18.33 -3.21
CA ALA A 73 -1.84 18.81 -4.58
C ALA A 73 -3.14 18.44 -5.32
N ILE A 74 -3.66 17.23 -5.08
CA ILE A 74 -4.96 16.78 -5.60
C ILE A 74 -6.11 17.62 -5.04
N GLU A 75 -6.06 17.93 -3.74
CA GLU A 75 -7.09 18.67 -3.00
C GLU A 75 -6.97 20.21 -3.15
N SER A 76 -5.93 20.70 -3.83
CA SER A 76 -5.68 22.14 -4.00
C SER A 76 -6.62 22.79 -5.03
N ASP A 77 -6.70 24.12 -5.00
CA ASP A 77 -7.39 24.93 -6.01
C ASP A 77 -6.62 25.08 -7.34
N VAL A 78 -5.46 24.42 -7.46
CA VAL A 78 -4.66 24.44 -8.68
C VAL A 78 -5.37 23.61 -9.75
N GLY A 79 -5.95 24.25 -10.76
CA GLY A 79 -6.58 23.57 -11.90
C GLY A 79 -5.70 23.51 -13.15
N THR A 80 -6.26 22.97 -14.24
CA THR A 80 -5.62 22.88 -15.57
C THR A 80 -5.72 24.17 -16.39
N GLY A 81 -6.55 25.12 -15.95
CA GLY A 81 -6.82 26.38 -16.65
C GLY A 81 -5.73 27.43 -16.45
N ARG A 82 -5.99 28.41 -15.57
CA ARG A 82 -5.04 29.50 -15.28
C ARG A 82 -4.08 29.10 -14.17
N ALA A 83 -2.79 29.37 -14.38
CA ALA A 83 -1.79 29.23 -13.32
C ALA A 83 -2.15 30.10 -12.10
N ARG A 84 -1.97 29.54 -10.90
CA ARG A 84 -2.29 30.18 -9.61
C ARG A 84 -1.02 30.39 -8.79
N TYR A 85 -0.97 31.47 -8.02
CA TYR A 85 0.12 31.67 -7.06
C TYR A 85 0.02 30.57 -6.01
N TRP A 86 1.06 29.74 -5.87
CA TRP A 86 0.92 28.49 -5.12
C TRP A 86 0.58 28.71 -3.65
N LYS A 87 1.01 29.82 -3.03
CA LYS A 87 0.71 30.10 -1.62
C LYS A 87 -0.77 30.36 -1.35
N ASP A 88 -1.54 30.71 -2.37
CA ASP A 88 -2.97 31.02 -2.25
C ASP A 88 -3.86 29.85 -2.71
N ALA A 89 -3.27 28.69 -3.03
CA ALA A 89 -3.98 27.59 -3.68
C ALA A 89 -4.24 26.37 -2.79
N PHE A 90 -3.79 26.38 -1.53
CA PHE A 90 -3.88 25.23 -0.63
C PHE A 90 -4.55 25.60 0.68
N ASP A 91 -5.44 24.72 1.14
CA ASP A 91 -6.05 24.78 2.47
C ASP A 91 -5.26 23.93 3.48
N CYS A 92 -3.98 24.25 3.68
CA CYS A 92 -3.14 23.58 4.67
C CYS A 92 -1.94 24.42 5.09
N HIS A 93 -1.18 23.95 6.09
CA HIS A 93 0.01 24.64 6.59
C HIS A 93 1.01 24.96 5.45
N PRO A 94 1.61 26.17 5.41
CA PRO A 94 2.48 26.61 4.32
C PRO A 94 3.63 25.66 3.98
N ASP A 95 4.24 25.00 4.96
CA ASP A 95 5.30 24.02 4.71
C ASP A 95 4.78 22.75 4.04
N ARG A 96 3.54 22.32 4.35
CA ARG A 96 2.88 21.19 3.67
C ARG A 96 2.53 21.58 2.23
N ALA A 97 2.01 22.79 2.02
CA ALA A 97 1.74 23.33 0.69
C ALA A 97 3.02 23.43 -0.16
N ARG A 98 4.13 23.90 0.43
CA ARG A 98 5.44 23.96 -0.24
C ARG A 98 5.92 22.59 -0.68
N ARG A 99 5.96 21.61 0.25
CA ARG A 99 6.37 20.22 -0.06
C ARG A 99 5.49 19.58 -1.13
N ALA A 100 4.17 19.80 -1.06
CA ALA A 100 3.24 19.28 -2.05
C ALA A 100 3.47 19.92 -3.43
N THR A 101 3.69 21.23 -3.47
CA THR A 101 3.99 21.97 -4.70
C THR A 101 5.30 21.48 -5.33
N GLU A 102 6.36 21.37 -4.52
CA GLU A 102 7.68 20.87 -4.96
C GLU A 102 7.57 19.46 -5.52
N ARG A 103 6.98 18.54 -4.76
CA ARG A 103 6.82 17.15 -5.20
C ARG A 103 5.93 17.04 -6.44
N ALA A 104 4.82 17.77 -6.51
CA ALA A 104 3.95 17.77 -7.69
C ALA A 104 4.66 18.29 -8.96
N CYS A 105 5.57 19.25 -8.82
CA CYS A 105 6.37 19.74 -9.94
C CYS A 105 7.49 18.77 -10.32
N GLU A 106 8.10 18.10 -9.35
CA GLU A 106 9.12 17.07 -9.57
C GLU A 106 8.55 15.90 -10.39
N ILE A 107 7.39 15.38 -9.98
CA ILE A 107 6.78 14.19 -10.61
C ILE A 107 5.97 14.47 -11.87
N GLY A 108 5.93 15.72 -12.33
CA GLY A 108 5.23 16.07 -13.57
C GLY A 108 3.75 16.43 -13.44
N PHE A 109 3.16 16.36 -12.26
CA PHE A 109 1.74 16.69 -12.05
C PHE A 109 1.45 18.20 -12.17
N PHE A 110 2.38 19.04 -11.72
CA PHE A 110 2.33 20.49 -11.90
C PHE A 110 3.37 20.98 -12.91
N GLU A 111 3.00 22.05 -13.61
CA GLU A 111 3.89 22.94 -14.36
C GLU A 111 4.12 24.23 -13.57
N ARG A 112 5.34 24.79 -13.66
CA ARG A 112 5.74 26.03 -13.00
C ARG A 112 5.88 27.17 -14.00
N ASP A 113 5.43 28.35 -13.60
CA ASP A 113 5.63 29.61 -14.31
C ASP A 113 6.06 30.70 -13.30
N ARG A 114 7.08 31.50 -13.65
CA ARG A 114 7.62 32.53 -12.76
C ARG A 114 7.32 33.92 -13.32
N ARG A 115 6.55 34.72 -12.58
CA ARG A 115 6.13 36.08 -12.99
C ARG A 115 6.46 37.09 -11.90
N LYS A 116 7.27 38.10 -12.25
CA LYS A 116 7.64 39.20 -11.33
C LYS A 116 8.09 38.70 -9.95
N GLY A 117 8.93 37.67 -9.93
CA GLY A 117 9.48 37.06 -8.70
C GLY A 117 8.52 36.13 -7.94
N ARG A 118 7.27 35.93 -8.39
CA ARG A 118 6.31 34.99 -7.80
C ARG A 118 6.21 33.71 -8.64
N GLU A 119 6.01 32.59 -7.96
CA GLU A 119 5.86 31.27 -8.57
C GLU A 119 4.39 30.91 -8.69
N TYR A 120 3.97 30.63 -9.92
CA TYR A 120 2.62 30.18 -10.25
C TYR A 120 2.68 28.73 -10.71
N VAL A 121 1.66 27.95 -10.37
CA VAL A 121 1.56 26.55 -10.75
C VAL A 121 0.22 26.24 -11.40
N ARG A 122 0.22 25.19 -12.22
CA ARG A 122 -0.95 24.69 -12.94
C ARG A 122 -0.87 23.17 -13.03
N GLN A 123 -2.01 22.48 -12.93
CA GLN A 123 -2.08 21.04 -13.22
C GLN A 123 -1.86 20.77 -14.71
N VAL A 124 -1.08 19.73 -15.04
CA VAL A 124 -0.92 19.28 -16.43
C VAL A 124 -2.19 18.65 -16.98
N ALA A 125 -2.97 18.02 -16.11
CA ALA A 125 -4.26 17.41 -16.40
C ALA A 125 -5.09 17.33 -15.11
N ARG A 126 -6.41 17.19 -15.27
CA ARG A 126 -7.30 16.99 -14.13
C ARG A 126 -6.97 15.63 -13.50
N TYR A 127 -6.97 15.57 -12.17
CA TYR A 127 -6.83 14.31 -11.47
C TYR A 127 -8.08 13.43 -11.76
N PRO A 128 -7.91 12.21 -12.28
CA PRO A 128 -9.01 11.30 -12.59
C PRO A 128 -9.50 10.58 -11.32
N GLU A 129 -10.81 10.29 -11.25
CA GLU A 129 -11.35 9.35 -10.27
C GLU A 129 -11.17 7.95 -10.84
N TRP A 130 -10.04 7.33 -10.48
CA TRP A 130 -9.52 6.15 -11.17
C TRP A 130 -9.65 4.87 -10.37
N ASP A 131 -9.83 4.94 -9.06
CA ASP A 131 -10.01 3.79 -8.18
C ASP A 131 -11.49 3.37 -8.10
N ASP A 132 -11.74 2.08 -7.87
CA ASP A 132 -13.06 1.54 -7.59
C ASP A 132 -13.07 0.85 -6.21
N ARG A 133 -13.08 -0.48 -6.17
CA ARG A 133 -13.09 -1.27 -4.93
C ARG A 133 -11.71 -1.30 -4.26
N ILE A 134 -11.71 -1.14 -2.94
CA ILE A 134 -10.54 -1.26 -2.06
C ILE A 134 -10.80 -2.38 -1.06
N VAL A 135 -9.98 -3.42 -1.08
CA VAL A 135 -10.01 -4.52 -0.10
C VAL A 135 -8.83 -4.35 0.84
N GLY A 136 -9.10 -4.31 2.15
CA GLY A 136 -8.09 -4.34 3.20
C GLY A 136 -7.93 -5.76 3.72
N ILE A 137 -6.70 -6.27 3.73
CA ILE A 137 -6.37 -7.59 4.23
C ILE A 137 -5.41 -7.42 5.41
N GLU A 138 -5.83 -7.91 6.58
CA GLU A 138 -5.01 -8.02 7.78
C GLU A 138 -4.35 -9.39 7.81
N ASN A 139 -3.03 -9.40 8.01
CA ASN A 139 -2.26 -10.63 8.03
C ASN A 139 -2.06 -11.09 9.46
N LYS A 140 -2.58 -12.28 9.77
CA LYS A 140 -2.27 -12.93 11.04
C LYS A 140 -2.00 -14.42 10.84
N PRO A 141 -0.77 -14.81 10.48
CA PRO A 141 -0.45 -16.22 10.26
C PRO A 141 -0.71 -17.10 11.49
N ASP A 142 -0.39 -16.60 12.69
CA ASP A 142 -0.54 -17.30 13.96
C ASP A 142 -1.65 -16.67 14.82
N LEU A 143 -2.80 -17.34 14.89
CA LEU A 143 -3.95 -16.92 15.71
C LEU A 143 -3.82 -17.30 17.19
N GLU A 144 -2.81 -18.07 17.60
CA GLU A 144 -2.54 -18.32 19.02
C GLU A 144 -1.98 -17.06 19.71
N ARG A 145 -1.37 -16.17 18.94
CA ARG A 145 -0.80 -14.90 19.40
C ARG A 145 -1.43 -13.71 18.65
N PRO A 146 -2.75 -13.46 18.83
CA PRO A 146 -3.49 -12.52 18.00
C PRO A 146 -3.11 -11.05 18.24
N GLY A 147 -2.47 -10.70 19.36
CA GLY A 147 -2.16 -9.31 19.67
C GLY A 147 -3.41 -8.43 19.66
N ASP A 148 -3.34 -7.30 18.95
CA ASP A 148 -4.43 -6.32 18.84
C ASP A 148 -5.43 -6.61 17.69
N LEU A 149 -5.35 -7.79 17.06
CA LEU A 149 -6.12 -8.17 15.88
C LEU A 149 -7.62 -7.86 16.01
N GLU A 150 -8.24 -8.22 17.13
CA GLU A 150 -9.67 -7.99 17.33
C GLU A 150 -10.02 -6.50 17.29
N ALA A 151 -9.20 -5.65 17.91
CA ALA A 151 -9.40 -4.21 17.93
C ALA A 151 -9.18 -3.58 16.54
N GLN A 152 -8.18 -4.07 15.80
CA GLN A 152 -7.90 -3.65 14.42
C GLN A 152 -9.07 -3.99 13.50
N LEU A 153 -9.54 -5.24 13.49
CA LEU A 153 -10.65 -5.67 12.65
C LEU A 153 -11.96 -4.96 13.01
N ARG A 154 -12.19 -4.71 14.30
CA ARG A 154 -13.36 -3.93 14.74
C ARG A 154 -13.28 -2.49 14.25
N THR A 155 -12.08 -1.89 14.24
CA THR A 155 -11.84 -0.55 13.69
C THR A 155 -12.10 -0.52 12.19
N ASP A 156 -11.62 -1.51 11.43
CA ASP A 156 -11.82 -1.57 9.99
C ASP A 156 -13.31 -1.65 9.62
N VAL A 157 -14.08 -2.47 10.37
CA VAL A 157 -15.53 -2.58 10.19
C VAL A 157 -16.26 -1.31 10.65
N SER A 158 -15.93 -0.76 11.82
CA SER A 158 -16.64 0.40 12.36
C SER A 158 -16.38 1.67 11.55
N LEU A 159 -15.15 1.84 11.06
CA LEU A 159 -14.75 2.98 10.26
C LEU A 159 -15.19 2.81 8.79
N ALA A 160 -15.22 1.58 8.29
CA ALA A 160 -15.67 1.24 6.94
C ALA A 160 -14.97 2.10 5.86
N LEU A 161 -13.63 2.10 5.88
CA LEU A 161 -12.80 2.78 4.87
C LEU A 161 -12.54 1.93 3.64
N VAL A 162 -12.47 0.61 3.80
CA VAL A 162 -12.33 -0.35 2.70
C VAL A 162 -13.71 -0.91 2.38
N ASP A 163 -13.95 -1.32 1.14
CA ASP A 163 -15.21 -1.96 0.74
C ASP A 163 -15.37 -3.30 1.43
N GLU A 164 -14.26 -4.00 1.64
CA GLU A 164 -14.21 -5.28 2.34
C GLU A 164 -12.95 -5.39 3.19
N ALA A 165 -13.12 -5.98 4.37
CA ALA A 165 -12.04 -6.33 5.27
C ALA A 165 -11.90 -7.85 5.34
N VAL A 166 -10.66 -8.34 5.27
CA VAL A 166 -10.33 -9.76 5.26
C VAL A 166 -9.23 -10.01 6.29
N LEU A 167 -9.35 -11.12 7.02
CA LEU A 167 -8.26 -11.71 7.80
C LEU A 167 -7.63 -12.85 7.00
N ALA A 168 -6.34 -12.76 6.69
CA ALA A 168 -5.56 -13.85 6.11
C ALA A 168 -4.71 -14.54 7.18
N THR A 169 -4.77 -15.87 7.26
CA THR A 169 -4.08 -16.65 8.30
C THR A 169 -3.59 -18.01 7.82
N GLU A 170 -2.48 -18.52 8.37
CA GLU A 170 -2.07 -19.92 8.18
C GLU A 170 -2.71 -20.87 9.20
N SER A 171 -3.19 -20.30 10.30
CA SER A 171 -3.78 -21.05 11.40
C SER A 171 -5.05 -21.77 10.96
N TYR A 172 -5.25 -22.97 11.48
CA TYR A 172 -6.55 -23.63 11.35
C TYR A 172 -7.63 -22.79 12.05
N VAL A 173 -8.66 -22.41 11.31
CA VAL A 173 -9.71 -21.52 11.81
C VAL A 173 -10.77 -22.35 12.53
N THR A 174 -10.85 -22.16 13.85
CA THR A 174 -11.88 -22.81 14.67
C THR A 174 -13.12 -21.93 14.81
N ARG A 175 -14.23 -22.51 15.24
CA ARG A 175 -15.43 -21.74 15.62
C ARG A 175 -15.16 -20.69 16.69
N ALA A 176 -14.27 -21.00 17.65
CA ALA A 176 -13.90 -20.05 18.70
C ALA A 176 -13.12 -18.84 18.14
N HIS A 177 -12.29 -19.05 17.11
CA HIS A 177 -11.64 -17.95 16.38
C HIS A 177 -12.69 -17.08 15.68
N LEU A 178 -13.61 -17.70 14.93
CA LEU A 178 -14.66 -16.97 14.21
C LEU A 178 -15.54 -16.10 15.13
N HIS A 179 -15.82 -16.55 16.34
CA HIS A 179 -16.62 -15.78 17.32
C HIS A 179 -15.94 -14.48 17.80
N ARG A 180 -14.62 -14.34 17.64
CA ARG A 180 -13.86 -13.12 17.98
C ARG A 180 -13.70 -12.17 16.80
N ILE A 181 -13.97 -12.64 15.59
CA ILE A 181 -13.79 -11.90 14.35
C ILE A 181 -15.15 -11.31 13.97
N PRO A 182 -15.29 -9.98 13.77
CA PRO A 182 -16.55 -9.37 13.36
C PRO A 182 -17.17 -10.09 12.15
N ASP A 183 -18.49 -10.27 12.13
CA ASP A 183 -19.17 -11.09 11.10
C ASP A 183 -18.95 -10.60 9.67
N ALA A 184 -18.79 -9.29 9.48
CA ALA A 184 -18.54 -8.69 8.17
C ALA A 184 -17.14 -9.00 7.60
N VAL A 185 -16.19 -9.42 8.44
CA VAL A 185 -14.80 -9.67 8.01
C VAL A 185 -14.70 -11.04 7.34
N GLY A 186 -14.19 -11.06 6.11
CA GLY A 186 -13.83 -12.29 5.42
C GLY A 186 -12.69 -13.01 6.13
N VAL A 187 -12.65 -14.34 6.05
CA VAL A 187 -11.57 -15.13 6.66
C VAL A 187 -11.00 -16.06 5.61
N TRP A 188 -9.73 -15.82 5.29
CA TRP A 188 -8.95 -16.59 4.35
C TRP A 188 -7.92 -17.41 5.10
N ARG A 189 -7.98 -18.73 4.89
CA ARG A 189 -6.92 -19.62 5.32
C ARG A 189 -5.95 -19.82 4.18
N VAL A 190 -4.69 -19.54 4.43
CA VAL A 190 -3.62 -19.55 3.44
C VAL A 190 -2.70 -20.71 3.78
N HIS A 191 -2.45 -21.59 2.83
CA HIS A 191 -1.56 -22.73 3.02
C HIS A 191 -0.65 -22.92 1.81
N ARG A 192 0.53 -23.49 2.06
CA ARG A 192 1.48 -23.92 1.02
C ARG A 192 1.15 -25.37 0.69
N ASN A 193 1.06 -25.70 -0.59
CA ASN A 193 0.89 -27.09 -1.00
C ASN A 193 2.25 -27.80 -1.01
N ASP A 194 2.33 -29.03 -0.49
CA ASP A 194 3.60 -29.74 -0.33
C ASP A 194 4.31 -30.03 -1.68
N ASP A 195 3.56 -30.07 -2.77
CA ASP A 195 4.04 -30.44 -4.12
C ASP A 195 4.30 -29.24 -5.05
N ALA A 196 3.90 -28.02 -4.65
CA ALA A 196 4.11 -26.81 -5.43
C ALA A 196 4.40 -25.64 -4.49
N SER A 197 5.45 -24.88 -4.76
CA SER A 197 5.82 -23.63 -4.08
C SER A 197 4.76 -22.51 -4.22
N THR A 198 3.54 -22.85 -4.61
CA THR A 198 2.41 -21.97 -4.83
C THR A 198 1.54 -21.93 -3.57
N LEU A 199 1.26 -20.72 -3.09
CA LEU A 199 0.25 -20.50 -2.07
C LEU A 199 -1.15 -20.81 -2.60
N GLU A 200 -1.99 -21.37 -1.73
CA GLU A 200 -3.41 -21.53 -1.94
C GLU A 200 -4.20 -20.78 -0.87
N ILE A 201 -5.36 -20.26 -1.26
CA ILE A 201 -6.29 -19.53 -0.38
C ILE A 201 -7.60 -20.31 -0.30
N GLU A 202 -7.89 -20.87 0.88
CA GLU A 202 -9.19 -21.40 1.26
C GLU A 202 -10.06 -20.28 1.87
N ILE A 203 -11.21 -20.00 1.27
CA ILE A 203 -12.16 -19.03 1.82
C ILE A 203 -13.03 -19.73 2.89
N VAL A 204 -12.70 -19.48 4.17
CA VAL A 204 -13.46 -20.00 5.32
C VAL A 204 -14.75 -19.20 5.53
N ARG A 205 -14.70 -17.90 5.28
CA ARG A 205 -15.86 -16.99 5.31
C ARG A 205 -15.68 -15.89 4.27
N GLU A 206 -16.68 -15.66 3.44
CA GLU A 206 -16.70 -14.54 2.51
C GLU A 206 -16.81 -13.20 3.26
N PRO A 207 -16.08 -12.15 2.85
CA PRO A 207 -16.28 -10.82 3.39
C PRO A 207 -17.66 -10.27 3.02
N THR A 208 -18.21 -9.43 3.89
CA THR A 208 -19.43 -8.66 3.61
C THR A 208 -19.06 -7.23 3.26
N PRO A 209 -19.64 -6.63 2.19
CA PRO A 209 -19.41 -5.24 1.86
C PRO A 209 -19.72 -4.29 3.03
N LEU A 210 -18.83 -3.33 3.26
CA LEU A 210 -18.93 -2.30 4.28
C LEU A 210 -19.56 -1.02 3.73
N ALA A 211 -20.23 -0.25 4.58
CA ALA A 211 -20.93 0.98 4.20
C ALA A 211 -19.97 2.18 4.04
N VAL A 212 -19.23 2.20 2.93
CA VAL A 212 -18.18 3.20 2.65
C VAL A 212 -18.71 4.61 2.38
N ASP A 213 -19.99 4.73 2.03
CA ASP A 213 -20.73 5.96 1.74
C ASP A 213 -21.56 6.49 2.93
N GLU A 214 -21.61 5.76 4.03
CA GLU A 214 -22.23 6.20 5.29
C GLU A 214 -21.20 6.76 6.28
N SER A 215 -21.63 7.35 7.40
CA SER A 215 -20.69 7.79 8.44
C SER A 215 -20.07 6.59 9.15
N GLY A 216 -18.76 6.63 9.38
CA GLY A 216 -18.03 5.61 10.13
C GLY A 216 -17.65 6.07 11.54
N ILE A 217 -17.25 5.13 12.38
CA ILE A 217 -16.71 5.40 13.71
C ILE A 217 -15.25 4.97 13.74
N GLU A 218 -14.36 5.90 14.06
CA GLU A 218 -12.95 5.62 14.33
C GLU A 218 -12.73 5.57 15.85
N PRO A 219 -12.42 4.40 16.43
CA PRO A 219 -11.92 4.30 17.79
C PRO A 219 -10.57 5.04 17.91
N LEU A 220 -10.42 5.80 18.98
CA LEU A 220 -9.21 6.56 19.32
C LEU A 220 -8.59 5.96 20.59
N GLU A 221 -8.23 6.81 21.56
CA GLU A 221 -7.66 6.37 22.82
C GLU A 221 -8.60 5.43 23.60
N TYR A 222 -8.06 4.27 23.97
CA TYR A 222 -8.73 3.33 24.86
C TYR A 222 -8.32 3.57 26.32
N GLN A 223 -9.32 3.68 27.19
CA GLN A 223 -9.18 3.67 28.64
C GLN A 223 -10.07 2.57 29.23
N PRO A 224 -9.72 1.96 30.38
CA PRO A 224 -10.58 0.96 31.00
C PRO A 224 -12.02 1.48 31.22
N GLY A 225 -12.98 0.87 30.53
CA GLY A 225 -14.41 1.25 30.60
C GLY A 225 -14.82 2.43 29.71
N ARG A 226 -13.93 2.99 28.90
CA ARG A 226 -14.22 4.11 27.97
C ARG A 226 -13.33 4.05 26.74
N THR A 227 -13.92 4.19 25.56
CA THR A 227 -13.18 4.38 24.30
C THR A 227 -13.56 5.72 23.72
N GLU A 228 -12.58 6.57 23.46
CA GLU A 228 -12.82 7.79 22.70
C GLU A 228 -13.10 7.42 21.25
N ILE A 229 -14.03 8.14 20.62
CA ILE A 229 -14.42 7.87 19.23
C ILE A 229 -14.52 9.16 18.44
N ALA A 230 -14.21 9.08 17.16
CA ALA A 230 -14.54 10.10 16.18
C ALA A 230 -15.64 9.60 15.24
N VAL A 231 -16.66 10.43 15.02
CA VAL A 231 -17.61 10.22 13.92
C VAL A 231 -17.00 10.79 12.66
N VAL A 232 -16.79 9.94 11.66
CA VAL A 232 -16.13 10.28 10.40
C VAL A 232 -17.18 10.37 9.30
N SER A 233 -17.26 11.53 8.64
CA SER A 233 -18.23 11.75 7.56
C SER A 233 -17.88 10.96 6.30
N PRO A 234 -18.87 10.66 5.43
CA PRO A 234 -18.64 10.03 4.13
C PRO A 234 -17.59 10.75 3.29
N GLU A 235 -17.57 12.10 3.29
CA GLU A 235 -16.62 12.89 2.51
C GLU A 235 -15.19 12.76 3.06
N ALA A 236 -15.04 12.65 4.37
CA ALA A 236 -13.75 12.41 5.00
C ALA A 236 -13.23 11.00 4.66
N LYS A 237 -14.10 10.00 4.64
CA LYS A 237 -13.77 8.65 4.18
C LYS A 237 -13.40 8.62 2.70
N ALA A 238 -14.18 9.24 1.83
CA ALA A 238 -13.90 9.33 0.39
C ALA A 238 -12.54 9.99 0.12
N ARG A 239 -12.22 11.10 0.81
CA ARG A 239 -10.88 11.72 0.73
C ARG A 239 -9.79 10.75 1.20
N ARG A 240 -10.02 10.00 2.28
CA ARG A 240 -9.03 9.06 2.80
C ARG A 240 -8.83 7.86 1.88
N ARG A 241 -9.91 7.31 1.32
CA ARG A 241 -9.89 6.23 0.31
C ARG A 241 -9.06 6.60 -0.89
N ARG A 242 -9.30 7.77 -1.48
CA ARG A 242 -8.47 8.32 -2.57
C ARG A 242 -6.99 8.38 -2.21
N ARG A 243 -6.66 8.79 -0.97
CA ARG A 243 -5.27 8.83 -0.49
C ARG A 243 -4.66 7.44 -0.32
N ILE A 244 -5.45 6.43 0.07
CA ILE A 244 -5.01 5.04 0.16
C ILE A 244 -4.73 4.53 -1.26
N ALA A 245 -5.67 4.67 -2.19
CA ALA A 245 -5.51 4.26 -3.58
C ALA A 245 -4.30 4.93 -4.24
N GLU A 246 -4.15 6.25 -4.09
CA GLU A 246 -3.02 7.01 -4.66
C GLU A 246 -1.67 6.61 -4.05
N ARG A 247 -1.64 6.22 -2.78
CA ARG A 247 -0.43 5.66 -2.15
C ARG A 247 -0.17 4.23 -2.60
N ALA A 248 -1.21 3.41 -2.78
CA ALA A 248 -1.09 2.06 -3.31
C ALA A 248 -0.49 2.08 -4.71
N TYR A 249 -0.99 2.96 -5.58
CA TYR A 249 -0.45 3.19 -6.91
C TYR A 249 1.04 3.53 -6.88
N GLY A 250 1.45 4.54 -6.10
CA GLY A 250 2.85 4.95 -6.10
C GLY A 250 3.80 3.98 -5.39
N LYS A 251 3.36 3.40 -4.26
CA LYS A 251 4.22 2.59 -3.38
C LYS A 251 4.30 1.12 -3.82
N GLY A 252 3.18 0.53 -4.25
CA GLY A 252 3.06 -0.91 -4.41
C GLY A 252 3.41 -1.69 -3.13
N TRP A 253 3.74 -2.97 -3.29
CA TRP A 253 4.12 -3.86 -2.18
C TRP A 253 5.61 -4.23 -2.14
N ARG A 254 6.34 -4.03 -3.25
CA ARG A 254 7.78 -4.32 -3.40
C ARG A 254 8.69 -3.29 -2.70
N THR A 255 8.52 -3.14 -1.38
CA THR A 255 9.28 -2.20 -0.54
C THR A 255 10.25 -2.91 0.40
N TYR A 256 10.89 -3.97 -0.08
CA TYR A 256 11.85 -4.79 0.66
C TYR A 256 13.21 -4.81 -0.06
N GLY A 257 14.27 -5.17 0.67
CA GLY A 257 15.63 -5.28 0.13
C GLY A 257 16.14 -6.72 0.12
N PHE A 258 17.24 -6.95 -0.60
CA PHE A 258 17.94 -8.23 -0.61
C PHE A 258 19.15 -8.18 0.33
N PRO A 259 19.30 -9.14 1.27
CA PRO A 259 20.45 -9.16 2.18
C PRO A 259 21.77 -9.34 1.44
N ASP A 260 22.84 -8.75 1.96
CA ASP A 260 24.24 -8.97 1.56
C ASP A 260 24.82 -10.25 2.18
N CYS A 261 24.04 -11.34 2.09
CA CYS A 261 24.33 -12.62 2.73
C CYS A 261 24.44 -13.75 1.70
N GLY A 262 25.51 -14.55 1.74
CA GLY A 262 25.75 -15.68 0.83
C GLY A 262 24.75 -16.81 0.95
N ALA A 263 24.02 -16.89 2.07
CA ALA A 263 22.91 -17.82 2.26
C ALA A 263 21.57 -17.31 1.71
N CYS A 264 21.52 -16.08 1.15
CA CYS A 264 20.33 -15.50 0.57
C CYS A 264 20.43 -15.48 -0.96
N ARG A 265 19.32 -15.83 -1.61
CA ARG A 265 19.17 -15.78 -3.06
C ARG A 265 17.89 -15.05 -3.44
N ALA A 266 17.85 -14.59 -4.69
CA ALA A 266 16.60 -14.19 -5.32
C ALA A 266 15.80 -15.43 -5.69
N ASP A 267 14.56 -15.51 -5.24
CA ASP A 267 13.64 -16.61 -5.55
C ASP A 267 12.36 -16.04 -6.17
N ASP A 268 11.91 -16.59 -7.29
CA ASP A 268 10.72 -16.15 -8.01
C ASP A 268 9.56 -17.16 -7.96
N SER A 269 9.70 -18.22 -7.15
CA SER A 269 8.79 -19.36 -7.11
C SER A 269 7.40 -19.00 -6.58
N SER A 270 7.29 -17.94 -5.78
CA SER A 270 6.04 -17.37 -5.27
C SER A 270 5.30 -16.48 -6.29
N GLY A 271 5.81 -16.34 -7.51
CA GLY A 271 5.23 -15.47 -8.54
C GLY A 271 5.73 -14.02 -8.51
N ALA A 272 6.76 -13.74 -7.72
CA ALA A 272 7.51 -12.47 -7.70
C ALA A 272 8.90 -12.70 -7.08
N THR A 273 9.88 -11.84 -7.37
CA THR A 273 11.24 -12.03 -6.84
C THR A 273 11.32 -11.62 -5.36
N LEU A 274 11.54 -12.59 -4.48
CA LEU A 274 11.62 -12.44 -3.02
C LEU A 274 13.02 -12.81 -2.48
N PRO A 275 13.47 -12.22 -1.35
CA PRO A 275 14.72 -12.58 -0.70
C PRO A 275 14.57 -13.89 0.11
N TYR A 276 15.04 -15.00 -0.46
CA TYR A 276 14.94 -16.33 0.17
C TYR A 276 16.24 -16.73 0.86
N CYS A 277 16.18 -17.11 2.13
CA CYS A 277 17.33 -17.63 2.86
C CYS A 277 17.33 -19.16 2.85
N GLU A 278 18.32 -19.77 2.21
CA GLU A 278 18.46 -21.23 2.12
C GLU A 278 18.69 -21.90 3.49
N ARG A 279 19.29 -21.18 4.43
CA ARG A 279 19.57 -21.71 5.77
C ARG A 279 18.33 -21.84 6.64
N TYR A 280 17.42 -20.87 6.54
CA TYR A 280 16.16 -20.86 7.30
C TYR A 280 14.98 -21.37 6.48
N ASP A 281 15.22 -21.66 5.21
CA ASP A 281 14.25 -22.21 4.25
C ASP A 281 12.97 -21.39 4.15
N ARG A 282 13.12 -20.06 4.01
CA ARG A 282 12.00 -19.11 3.88
C ARG A 282 12.45 -17.75 3.37
N VAL A 283 11.46 -16.94 3.00
CA VAL A 283 11.63 -15.50 2.79
C VAL A 283 12.07 -14.82 4.11
N VAL A 284 13.00 -13.86 4.00
CA VAL A 284 13.57 -13.13 5.14
C VAL A 284 13.52 -11.62 4.96
N ASP A 285 13.32 -10.89 6.05
CA ASP A 285 13.48 -9.43 6.06
C ASP A 285 14.97 -9.06 6.18
N ALA A 286 15.54 -8.44 5.15
CA ALA A 286 16.93 -8.00 5.14
C ALA A 286 17.25 -6.99 6.25
N SER A 287 16.28 -6.18 6.66
CA SER A 287 16.50 -5.12 7.65
C SER A 287 16.43 -5.61 9.10
N VAL A 288 15.82 -6.76 9.34
CA VAL A 288 15.54 -7.28 10.69
C VAL A 288 16.17 -8.65 10.93
N GLU A 289 16.10 -9.56 9.96
CA GLU A 289 16.39 -10.98 10.18
C GLU A 289 17.76 -11.40 9.63
N CYS A 290 18.24 -10.78 8.55
CA CYS A 290 19.46 -11.20 7.85
C CYS A 290 20.53 -10.11 7.81
N GLY A 291 21.33 -10.04 8.88
CA GLY A 291 22.48 -9.13 9.02
C GLY A 291 23.49 -9.64 10.05
N PRO A 292 24.50 -8.84 10.45
CA PRO A 292 25.61 -9.27 11.31
C PRO A 292 25.22 -9.90 12.66
N SER A 293 24.00 -9.66 13.15
CA SER A 293 23.48 -10.27 14.38
C SER A 293 22.90 -11.68 14.17
N CYS A 294 22.67 -12.10 12.92
CA CYS A 294 22.21 -13.45 12.60
C CYS A 294 23.39 -14.43 12.71
N PRO A 295 23.27 -15.53 13.48
CA PRO A 295 24.35 -16.53 13.63
C PRO A 295 24.75 -17.25 12.34
N GLY A 296 23.95 -17.11 11.28
CA GLY A 296 24.21 -17.67 9.97
C GLY A 296 24.50 -16.65 8.87
N TYR A 297 24.73 -15.40 9.25
CA TYR A 297 25.10 -14.36 8.32
C TYR A 297 26.49 -14.61 7.72
N ASP A 298 26.57 -14.59 6.38
CA ASP A 298 27.79 -14.77 5.62
C ASP A 298 27.94 -13.59 4.64
N SER A 299 28.74 -12.60 5.02
CA SER A 299 28.79 -11.32 4.30
C SER A 299 29.35 -11.48 2.89
N THR A 300 28.58 -11.06 1.90
CA THR A 300 28.94 -11.06 0.47
C THR A 300 28.47 -9.75 -0.19
N ALA A 301 28.61 -9.61 -1.51
CA ALA A 301 28.01 -8.49 -2.23
C ALA A 301 26.47 -8.62 -2.24
N ALA A 302 25.77 -7.52 -1.98
CA ALA A 302 24.31 -7.47 -2.07
C ALA A 302 23.82 -7.88 -3.47
N LEU A 303 22.70 -8.59 -3.52
CA LEU A 303 22.04 -8.92 -4.78
C LEU A 303 21.43 -7.66 -5.39
N GLU A 304 21.80 -7.38 -6.64
CA GLU A 304 21.18 -6.30 -7.42
C GLU A 304 19.92 -6.84 -8.10
N VAL A 305 18.76 -6.54 -7.51
CA VAL A 305 17.45 -6.91 -8.05
C VAL A 305 16.65 -5.64 -8.34
N ASP A 306 16.28 -5.46 -9.60
CA ASP A 306 15.46 -4.34 -10.05
C ASP A 306 13.96 -4.66 -9.87
N LEU A 307 13.47 -4.45 -8.65
CA LEU A 307 12.07 -4.66 -8.29
C LEU A 307 11.10 -3.69 -8.99
N GLU A 308 11.59 -2.50 -9.38
CA GLU A 308 10.78 -1.51 -10.10
C GLU A 308 10.56 -1.95 -11.55
N ALA A 309 11.62 -2.38 -12.23
CA ALA A 309 11.49 -2.94 -13.58
C ALA A 309 10.71 -4.27 -13.59
N GLU A 310 10.77 -5.07 -12.52
CA GLU A 310 9.90 -6.23 -12.38
C GLU A 310 8.42 -5.82 -12.31
N ARG A 311 8.10 -4.82 -11.48
CA ARG A 311 6.74 -4.30 -11.34
C ARG A 311 6.19 -3.77 -12.67
N ASP A 312 6.98 -3.01 -13.41
CA ASP A 312 6.64 -2.48 -14.73
C ASP A 312 6.32 -3.59 -15.75
N ARG A 313 7.03 -4.72 -15.67
CA ARG A 313 6.77 -5.88 -16.55
C ARG A 313 5.54 -6.70 -16.15
N ARG A 314 5.24 -6.79 -14.85
CA ARG A 314 4.23 -7.71 -14.30
C ARG A 314 2.87 -7.06 -14.08
N THR A 315 2.80 -5.73 -14.01
CA THR A 315 1.58 -5.01 -13.63
C THR A 315 1.23 -3.92 -14.65
N PRO A 316 0.01 -3.38 -14.62
CA PRO A 316 -0.35 -2.22 -15.43
C PRO A 316 0.38 -0.92 -15.06
N TRP A 317 1.11 -0.88 -13.93
CA TRP A 317 1.85 0.31 -13.52
C TRP A 317 3.01 0.57 -14.48
N VAL A 318 3.19 1.83 -14.88
CA VAL A 318 4.23 2.24 -15.84
C VAL A 318 5.32 3.03 -15.11
N ALA A 319 6.57 2.59 -15.21
CA ALA A 319 7.73 3.22 -14.56
C ALA A 319 8.03 4.62 -15.13
N GLU A 320 8.01 4.73 -16.46
CA GLU A 320 8.29 5.97 -17.20
C GLU A 320 7.12 6.35 -18.11
N PRO A 321 6.00 6.86 -17.56
CA PRO A 321 4.88 7.28 -18.37
C PRO A 321 5.27 8.51 -19.21
N ALA A 322 4.72 8.61 -20.42
CA ALA A 322 4.98 9.72 -21.34
C ALA A 322 4.69 11.11 -20.74
N GLY A 323 3.79 11.16 -19.75
CA GLY A 323 3.38 12.38 -19.06
C GLY A 323 2.40 13.23 -19.89
N LYS A 324 1.65 14.09 -19.21
CA LYS A 324 0.72 15.06 -19.86
C LYS A 324 1.28 16.48 -20.01
N ARG A 325 2.57 16.68 -19.78
CA ARG A 325 3.20 18.00 -19.94
C ARG A 325 3.10 18.46 -21.38
N ARG A 326 2.63 19.69 -21.60
CA ARG A 326 2.65 20.27 -22.94
C ARG A 326 4.09 20.64 -23.28
N ARG A 327 4.67 20.03 -24.31
CA ARG A 327 5.86 20.61 -24.96
C ARG A 327 5.42 21.92 -25.57
N GLN A 328 5.90 23.04 -25.04
CA GLN A 328 5.68 24.35 -25.63
C GLN A 328 6.47 24.39 -26.95
N SER A 329 5.81 24.04 -28.05
CA SER A 329 6.38 24.16 -29.38
C SER A 329 6.60 25.64 -29.69
N GLY A 330 7.86 26.06 -29.75
CA GLY A 330 8.34 27.23 -30.50
C GLY A 330 7.78 28.60 -30.12
N LEU A 331 8.41 29.27 -29.15
CA LEU A 331 8.45 30.74 -29.12
C LEU A 331 9.60 31.31 -29.97
N ASP A 332 10.42 30.47 -30.60
CA ASP A 332 11.53 30.88 -31.47
C ASP A 332 11.08 31.21 -32.92
N GLN A 333 9.77 31.30 -33.19
CA GLN A 333 9.24 31.64 -34.53
C GLN A 333 8.72 33.07 -34.66
N PHE A 334 8.93 33.91 -33.64
CA PHE A 334 8.63 35.34 -33.69
C PHE A 334 9.79 36.16 -33.11
N GLY A 335 10.96 36.06 -33.76
CA GLY A 335 12.14 36.89 -33.50
C GLY A 335 12.60 37.58 -34.77
#